data_AF-A0A3P6H583-F1
#
_entry.id   AF-A0A3P6H583-F1
#
_cell.length_a   1.000
_cell.length_b   1.000
_cell.length_c   1.000
_cell.angle_alpha   90.00
_cell.angle_beta   90.00
_cell.angle_gamma   90.00
#
_symmetry.space_group_name_H-M   'P 1'
#
loop_
_entity.id
_entity.type
_entity.pdbx_description
1 polymer ?
#
loop_
_entity_poly.entity_id
_entity_poly.type
_entity_poly.pdbx_seq_one_letter_code
_entity_poly.pdbx_strand_id
1 'polypeptide(L)'
;MNPKQVNMLTLETMPKDMRLFIVSKVGTTSPIDYFNTIITSKSLNFSFDNYFVAKDLKLSPLVKKPALATRYKTLMDSCLKANNVDAHFVKGMLEYFHSQNQFLGLHHIRIASKGGHLKGRYVYGVLLMAIGQTERPNRERGENHQQTH
;
A
#
# COMPACT_ATOMS: atom_id res chain seq x y z
N MET A 1 -17.81 -9.86 52.05
CA MET A 1 -16.90 -10.37 51.00
C MET A 1 -16.82 -9.32 49.91
N ASN A 2 -15.63 -8.75 49.68
CA ASN A 2 -15.41 -7.76 48.64
C ASN A 2 -15.19 -8.52 47.32
N PRO A 3 -16.04 -8.37 46.27
CA PRO A 3 -15.77 -9.04 45.01
C PRO A 3 -14.46 -8.46 44.48
N LYS A 4 -13.44 -9.30 44.34
CA LYS A 4 -12.19 -8.94 43.66
C LYS A 4 -12.58 -8.26 42.35
N GLN A 5 -12.33 -6.95 42.24
CA GLN A 5 -12.38 -6.25 40.96
C GLN A 5 -11.43 -7.02 40.04
N VAL A 6 -11.98 -7.88 39.21
CA VAL A 6 -11.26 -8.46 38.09
C VAL A 6 -10.96 -7.25 37.23
N ASN A 7 -9.72 -6.78 37.28
CA ASN A 7 -9.25 -5.65 36.49
C ASN A 7 -9.24 -6.15 35.04
N MET A 8 -10.41 -6.08 34.40
CA MET A 8 -10.65 -6.67 33.09
C MET A 8 -9.96 -5.76 32.08
N LEU A 9 -8.76 -6.13 31.67
CA LEU A 9 -8.02 -5.45 30.61
C LEU A 9 -8.82 -5.64 29.31
N THR A 10 -9.63 -4.65 28.97
CA THR A 10 -10.33 -4.62 27.69
C THR A 10 -9.42 -4.04 26.63
N LEU A 11 -9.66 -4.41 25.36
CA LEU A 11 -8.92 -3.86 24.22
C LEU A 11 -8.92 -2.32 24.27
N GLU A 12 -9.99 -1.70 24.76
CA GLU A 12 -10.18 -0.25 24.89
C GLU A 12 -9.32 0.41 25.97
N THR A 13 -8.84 -0.35 26.96
CA THR A 13 -7.93 0.16 28.01
C THR A 13 -6.47 0.20 27.56
N MET A 14 -6.13 -0.45 26.44
CA MET A 14 -4.76 -0.48 25.92
C MET A 14 -4.33 0.87 25.31
N PRO A 15 -3.02 1.20 25.31
CA PRO A 15 -2.50 2.34 24.56
C PRO A 15 -2.91 2.30 23.09
N LYS A 16 -3.17 3.48 22.50
CA LYS A 16 -3.65 3.62 21.12
C LYS A 16 -2.76 2.86 20.13
N ASP A 17 -1.45 2.95 20.28
CA ASP A 17 -0.47 2.35 19.37
C ASP A 17 -0.53 0.82 19.37
N MET A 18 -0.79 0.20 20.52
CA MET A 18 -0.95 -1.25 20.61
C MET A 18 -2.25 -1.73 19.95
N ARG A 19 -3.35 -1.00 20.11
CA ARG A 19 -4.61 -1.30 19.42
C ARG A 19 -4.45 -1.20 17.91
N LEU A 20 -3.71 -0.20 17.45
CA LEU A 20 -3.39 0.02 16.05
C LEU A 20 -2.53 -1.10 15.46
N PHE A 21 -1.54 -1.58 16.22
CA PHE A 21 -0.71 -2.70 15.80
C PHE A 21 -1.49 -4.02 15.68
N ILE A 22 -2.39 -4.31 16.61
CA ILE A 22 -3.24 -5.51 16.55
C ILE A 22 -4.11 -5.46 15.29
N VAL A 23 -4.78 -4.34 15.05
CA VAL A 23 -5.68 -4.18 13.91
C VAL A 23 -4.93 -4.09 12.57
N SER A 24 -3.72 -3.53 12.53
CA SER A 24 -2.89 -3.62 11.32
C SER A 24 -2.62 -5.09 10.98
N LYS A 25 -2.39 -5.93 11.99
CA LYS A 25 -2.22 -7.37 11.79
C LYS A 25 -3.47 -8.05 11.25
N VAL A 26 -4.66 -7.66 11.72
CA VAL A 26 -5.93 -8.10 11.12
C VAL A 26 -6.03 -7.66 9.65
N GLY A 27 -5.62 -6.43 9.32
CA GLY A 27 -5.57 -5.95 7.93
C GLY A 27 -4.61 -6.73 7.03
N THR A 28 -3.53 -7.29 7.59
CA THR A 28 -2.62 -8.17 6.84
C THR A 28 -3.20 -9.57 6.59
N THR A 29 -4.09 -10.06 7.44
CA THR A 29 -4.67 -11.40 7.32
C THR A 29 -6.00 -11.38 6.57
N SER A 30 -6.86 -10.42 6.86
CA SER A 30 -8.18 -10.25 6.25
C SER A 30 -8.53 -8.78 6.06
N PRO A 31 -8.43 -8.26 4.82
CA PRO A 31 -8.84 -6.90 4.50
C PRO A 31 -10.31 -6.63 4.82
N ILE A 32 -11.17 -7.63 4.61
CA ILE A 32 -12.62 -7.53 4.85
C ILE A 32 -12.88 -7.38 6.34
N ASP A 33 -12.24 -8.19 7.18
CA ASP A 33 -12.41 -8.08 8.64
C ASP A 33 -11.84 -6.78 9.17
N TYR A 34 -10.77 -6.26 8.57
CA TYR A 34 -10.27 -4.93 8.89
C TYR A 34 -11.30 -3.84 8.59
N PHE A 35 -11.91 -3.83 7.40
CA PHE A 35 -12.96 -2.87 7.06
C PHE A 35 -14.18 -3.02 7.97
N ASN A 36 -14.61 -4.25 8.23
CA ASN A 36 -15.72 -4.51 9.15
C ASN A 36 -15.40 -3.99 10.55
N THR A 37 -14.20 -4.26 11.08
CA THR A 37 -13.74 -3.79 12.39
C THR A 37 -13.73 -2.26 12.47
N ILE A 38 -13.25 -1.58 11.42
CA ILE A 38 -13.26 -0.11 11.33
C ILE A 38 -14.70 0.44 11.41
N ILE A 39 -15.65 -0.22 10.74
CA ILE A 39 -17.05 0.23 10.67
C ILE A 39 -17.81 -0.06 11.97
N THR A 40 -17.62 -1.25 12.55
CA THR A 40 -18.40 -1.72 13.70
C THR A 40 -17.86 -1.23 15.03
N SER A 41 -16.54 -1.04 15.15
CA SER A 41 -15.88 -0.80 16.43
C SER A 41 -15.40 0.65 16.57
N LYS A 42 -16.37 1.58 16.71
CA LYS A 42 -16.10 3.01 16.91
C LYS A 42 -15.23 3.30 18.14
N SER A 43 -15.30 2.47 19.17
CA SER A 43 -14.53 2.62 20.42
C SER A 43 -13.02 2.48 20.24
N LEU A 44 -12.59 1.86 19.13
CA LEU A 44 -11.18 1.77 18.80
C LEU A 44 -10.61 3.05 18.15
N ASN A 45 -11.49 4.01 17.81
CA ASN A 45 -11.19 5.36 17.33
C ASN A 45 -10.06 5.42 16.29
N PHE A 46 -10.23 4.62 15.23
CA PHE A 46 -9.28 4.53 14.15
C PHE A 46 -9.49 5.65 13.13
N SER A 47 -8.39 6.33 12.78
CA SER A 47 -8.34 7.13 11.57
C SER A 47 -7.65 6.31 10.47
N PHE A 48 -8.12 6.48 9.24
CA PHE A 48 -7.44 6.00 8.04
C PHE A 48 -6.01 6.56 7.90
N ASP A 49 -5.63 7.58 8.68
CA ASP A 49 -4.31 8.22 8.68
C ASP A 49 -3.24 7.43 9.45
N ASN A 50 -3.54 6.23 9.97
CA ASN A 50 -2.54 5.46 10.68
C ASN A 50 -1.51 4.85 9.73
N TYR A 51 -0.25 5.27 9.87
CA TYR A 51 0.87 4.79 9.06
C TYR A 51 1.08 3.27 9.10
N PHE A 52 1.08 2.65 10.29
CA PHE A 52 1.35 1.21 10.44
C PHE A 52 0.29 0.34 9.77
N VAL A 53 -0.96 0.79 9.84
CA VAL A 53 -2.06 0.13 9.16
C VAL A 53 -1.95 0.38 7.65
N ALA A 54 -1.78 1.63 7.24
CA ALA A 54 -1.75 2.02 5.83
C ALA A 54 -0.59 1.37 5.06
N LYS A 55 0.58 1.18 5.70
CA LYS A 55 1.76 0.56 5.09
C LYS A 55 1.53 -0.92 4.74
N ASP A 56 0.95 -1.68 5.65
CA ASP A 56 0.88 -3.14 5.55
C ASP A 56 -0.51 -3.66 5.13
N LEU A 57 -1.52 -2.78 5.02
CA LEU A 57 -2.87 -3.15 4.63
C LEU A 57 -2.88 -3.78 3.23
N LYS A 58 -3.43 -4.99 3.13
CA LYS A 58 -3.65 -5.65 1.85
C LYS A 58 -4.87 -5.05 1.16
N LEU A 59 -4.69 -4.51 -0.03
CA LEU A 59 -5.77 -3.89 -0.81
C LEU A 59 -6.26 -4.81 -1.93
N SER A 60 -6.20 -6.14 -1.72
CA SER A 60 -6.54 -7.14 -2.73
C SER A 60 -7.90 -6.92 -3.43
N PRO A 61 -8.99 -6.46 -2.76
CA PRO A 61 -10.24 -6.10 -3.43
C PRO A 61 -10.08 -4.93 -4.42
N LEU A 62 -9.30 -3.91 -4.05
CA LEU A 62 -9.03 -2.75 -4.89
C LEU A 62 -8.04 -3.09 -6.02
N VAL A 63 -7.09 -3.99 -5.78
CA VAL A 63 -6.20 -4.53 -6.84
C VAL A 63 -7.03 -5.30 -7.89
N LYS A 64 -8.07 -6.01 -7.48
CA LYS A 64 -9.00 -6.70 -8.40
C LYS A 64 -9.94 -5.74 -9.12
N LYS A 65 -10.38 -4.67 -8.46
CA LYS A 65 -11.30 -3.65 -9.01
C LYS A 65 -10.82 -2.22 -8.66
N PRO A 66 -9.82 -1.68 -9.38
CA PRO A 66 -9.22 -0.38 -9.06
C PRO A 66 -10.21 0.78 -9.00
N ALA A 67 -11.26 0.75 -9.83
CA ALA A 67 -12.31 1.77 -9.85
C ALA A 67 -12.97 2.00 -8.48
N LEU A 68 -13.07 0.97 -7.63
CA LEU A 68 -13.65 1.10 -6.29
C LEU A 68 -12.82 2.01 -5.37
N ALA A 69 -11.53 2.19 -5.63
CA ALA A 69 -10.64 3.00 -4.80
C ALA A 69 -11.05 4.48 -4.75
N THR A 70 -11.78 4.96 -5.76
CA THR A 70 -12.36 6.32 -5.77
C THR A 70 -13.30 6.58 -4.59
N ARG A 71 -13.93 5.54 -4.04
CA ARG A 71 -14.81 5.60 -2.86
C ARG A 71 -14.05 5.65 -1.54
N TYR A 72 -12.74 5.39 -1.56
CA TYR A 72 -11.89 5.27 -0.37
C TYR A 72 -10.70 6.24 -0.44
N LYS A 73 -10.96 7.50 -0.84
CA LYS A 73 -9.92 8.50 -1.11
C LYS A 73 -8.97 8.72 0.07
N THR A 74 -9.51 8.93 1.27
CA THR A 74 -8.70 9.15 2.49
C THR A 74 -7.81 7.95 2.83
N LEU A 75 -8.36 6.73 2.74
CA LEU A 75 -7.58 5.51 2.91
C LEU A 75 -6.46 5.40 1.88
N MET A 76 -6.76 5.64 0.60
CA MET A 76 -5.78 5.56 -0.48
C MET A 76 -4.67 6.59 -0.30
N ASP A 77 -5.00 7.83 0.08
CA ASP A 77 -4.02 8.88 0.35
C ASP A 77 -3.07 8.47 1.48
N SER A 78 -3.60 7.88 2.55
CA SER A 78 -2.79 7.39 3.67
C SER A 78 -1.92 6.20 3.27
N CYS A 79 -2.44 5.25 2.50
CA CYS A 79 -1.67 4.11 1.99
C CYS A 79 -0.55 4.56 1.05
N LEU A 80 -0.80 5.55 0.18
CA LEU A 80 0.22 6.13 -0.70
C LEU A 80 1.30 6.88 0.09
N LYS A 81 0.92 7.68 1.10
CA LYS A 81 1.89 8.32 2.02
C LYS A 81 2.74 7.30 2.77
N ALA A 82 2.16 6.14 3.09
CA ALA A 82 2.86 5.03 3.73
C ALA A 82 3.68 4.16 2.76
N ASN A 83 3.75 4.52 1.48
CA ASN A 83 4.43 3.76 0.42
C ASN A 83 3.93 2.30 0.28
N ASN A 84 2.62 2.11 0.46
CA ASN A 84 1.98 0.80 0.30
C ASN A 84 2.01 0.36 -1.17
N VAL A 85 2.52 -0.85 -1.38
CA VAL A 85 2.78 -1.41 -2.71
C VAL A 85 1.49 -1.64 -3.51
N ASP A 86 0.43 -2.15 -2.87
CA ASP A 86 -0.87 -2.35 -3.53
C ASP A 86 -1.52 -1.00 -3.87
N ALA A 87 -1.39 0.00 -3.00
CA ALA A 87 -1.95 1.33 -3.23
C ALA A 87 -1.29 2.00 -4.44
N HIS A 88 0.04 1.89 -4.57
CA HIS A 88 0.75 2.34 -5.77
C HIS A 88 0.28 1.60 -7.02
N PHE A 89 0.08 0.29 -6.96
CA PHE A 89 -0.47 -0.45 -8.11
C PHE A 89 -1.85 0.08 -8.51
N VAL A 90 -2.78 0.20 -7.56
CA VAL A 90 -4.16 0.67 -7.80
C VAL A 90 -4.17 2.09 -8.36
N LYS A 91 -3.39 3.00 -7.77
CA LYS A 91 -3.26 4.38 -8.26
C LYS A 91 -2.69 4.41 -9.67
N GLY A 92 -1.66 3.62 -9.94
CA GLY A 92 -1.05 3.48 -11.26
C GLY A 92 -2.04 3.02 -12.33
N MET A 93 -2.85 2.00 -12.01
CA MET A 93 -3.89 1.50 -12.92
C MET A 93 -4.96 2.54 -13.22
N LEU A 94 -5.39 3.32 -12.21
CA LEU A 94 -6.37 4.39 -12.41
C LEU A 94 -5.81 5.52 -13.27
N GLU A 95 -4.62 6.03 -12.93
CA GLU A 95 -4.02 7.14 -13.66
C GLU A 95 -3.71 6.77 -15.11
N TYR A 96 -3.13 5.59 -15.34
CA TYR A 96 -2.74 5.16 -16.68
C TYR A 96 -3.94 4.86 -17.58
N PHE A 97 -4.91 4.07 -17.09
CA PHE A 97 -5.99 3.54 -17.93
C PHE A 97 -7.30 4.33 -17.86
N HIS A 98 -7.61 4.99 -16.74
CA HIS A 98 -8.86 5.73 -16.58
C HIS A 98 -8.66 7.23 -16.79
N SER A 99 -7.65 7.82 -16.15
CA SER A 99 -7.40 9.27 -16.21
C SER A 99 -6.55 9.70 -17.40
N GLN A 100 -6.04 8.74 -18.20
CA GLN A 100 -5.13 8.96 -19.33
C GLN A 100 -3.85 9.71 -18.97
N ASN A 101 -3.49 9.76 -17.68
CA ASN A 101 -2.25 10.32 -17.18
C ASN A 101 -1.17 9.23 -17.18
N GLN A 102 -0.68 8.91 -18.38
CA GLN A 102 0.26 7.82 -18.60
C GLN A 102 1.56 7.98 -17.81
N PHE A 103 2.08 9.21 -17.66
CA PHE A 103 3.32 9.48 -16.94
C PHE A 103 3.19 9.14 -15.45
N LEU A 104 2.17 9.70 -14.78
CA LEU A 104 1.93 9.43 -13.36
C LEU A 104 1.52 7.97 -13.11
N GLY A 105 0.71 7.42 -14.02
CA GLY A 105 0.33 6.02 -13.99
C GLY A 105 1.54 5.09 -14.05
N LEU A 106 2.42 5.30 -15.03
CA LEU A 106 3.63 4.48 -15.20
C LEU A 106 4.58 4.65 -14.01
N HIS A 107 4.72 5.85 -13.45
CA HIS A 107 5.50 6.11 -12.25
C HIS A 107 5.04 5.25 -11.06
N HIS A 108 3.73 5.22 -10.78
CA HIS A 108 3.19 4.41 -9.69
C HIS A 108 3.27 2.90 -9.97
N ILE A 109 3.02 2.46 -11.21
CA ILE A 109 3.19 1.05 -11.60
C ILE A 109 4.65 0.62 -11.42
N ARG A 110 5.63 1.48 -11.75
CA ARG A 110 7.06 1.22 -11.52
C ARG A 110 7.37 1.04 -10.04
N ILE A 111 6.84 1.90 -9.16
CA ILE A 111 7.02 1.76 -7.71
C ILE A 111 6.48 0.41 -7.24
N ALA A 112 5.26 0.04 -7.65
CA ALA A 112 4.68 -1.24 -7.28
C ALA A 112 5.50 -2.43 -7.80
N SER A 113 6.00 -2.35 -9.03
CA SER A 113 6.89 -3.36 -9.63
C SER A 113 8.17 -3.57 -8.83
N LYS A 114 8.86 -2.47 -8.48
CA LYS A 114 10.07 -2.49 -7.65
C LYS A 114 9.81 -2.96 -6.22
N GLY A 115 8.63 -2.65 -5.68
CA GLY A 115 8.14 -3.12 -4.39
C GLY A 115 7.71 -4.60 -4.36
N GLY A 116 7.85 -5.34 -5.47
CA GLY A 116 7.56 -6.77 -5.52
C GLY A 116 6.11 -7.14 -5.84
N HIS A 117 5.27 -6.19 -6.24
CA HIS A 117 3.89 -6.49 -6.65
C HIS A 117 3.87 -7.32 -7.94
N LEU A 118 3.42 -8.57 -7.88
CA LEU A 118 3.48 -9.50 -9.02
C LEU A 118 2.77 -8.97 -10.27
N LYS A 119 1.52 -8.51 -10.12
CA LYS A 119 0.77 -7.92 -11.23
C LYS A 119 1.36 -6.59 -11.69
N GLY A 120 1.97 -5.84 -10.77
CA GLY A 120 2.61 -4.56 -11.07
C GLY A 120 3.83 -4.76 -11.96
N ARG A 121 4.66 -5.76 -11.65
CA ARG A 121 5.81 -6.15 -12.46
C ARG A 121 5.40 -6.60 -13.86
N TYR A 122 4.36 -7.45 -13.97
CA TYR A 122 3.85 -7.89 -15.26
C TYR A 122 3.35 -6.71 -16.11
N VAL A 123 2.45 -5.89 -15.56
CA VAL A 123 1.91 -4.72 -16.27
C VAL A 123 3.02 -3.74 -16.65
N TYR A 124 3.95 -3.45 -15.73
CA TYR A 124 5.08 -2.57 -16.01
C TYR A 124 5.91 -3.06 -17.20
N GLY A 125 6.25 -4.35 -17.23
CA GLY A 125 7.01 -4.94 -18.34
C GLY A 125 6.27 -4.84 -19.67
N VAL A 126 4.97 -5.15 -19.69
CA VAL A 126 4.13 -5.03 -20.89
C VAL A 126 4.06 -3.59 -21.39
N LEU A 127 3.87 -2.62 -20.49
CA LEU A 127 3.84 -1.20 -20.85
C LEU A 127 5.19 -0.74 -21.42
N LEU A 128 6.31 -1.10 -20.78
CA LEU A 128 7.64 -0.77 -21.29
C LEU A 128 7.91 -1.34 -22.70
N MET A 129 7.50 -2.58 -22.95
CA MET A 129 7.60 -3.19 -24.28
C MET A 129 6.75 -2.44 -25.31
N ALA A 130 5.52 -2.06 -24.96
CA ALA A 130 4.61 -1.33 -25.84
C ALA A 130 5.11 0.09 -26.18
N ILE A 131 5.78 0.76 -25.23
CA ILE A 131 6.31 2.13 -25.40
C ILE A 131 7.70 2.11 -26.07
N GLY A 132 8.32 0.93 -26.25
CA GLY A 132 9.68 0.79 -26.80
C GLY A 132 10.78 1.22 -25.82
N GLN A 133 10.44 1.48 -24.56
CA GLN A 133 11.36 1.85 -23.49
C GLN A 133 11.86 0.56 -22.82
N THR A 134 12.86 -0.10 -23.38
CA THR A 134 13.59 -1.11 -22.62
C THR A 134 14.45 -0.38 -21.59
N GLU A 135 14.21 -0.59 -20.28
CA GLU A 135 15.15 -0.12 -19.26
C GLU A 135 16.50 -0.76 -19.61
N ARG A 136 17.43 0.03 -20.14
CA ARG A 136 18.81 -0.42 -20.35
C ARG A 136 19.31 -0.82 -18.97
N PRO A 137 19.70 -2.08 -18.75
CA PRO A 137 20.31 -2.44 -17.48
C PRO A 137 21.52 -1.52 -17.32
N ASN A 138 21.60 -0.84 -16.18
CA ASN A 138 22.77 -0.02 -15.82
C ASN A 138 23.99 -0.94 -15.84
N ARG A 139 24.64 -1.05 -17.00
CA ARG A 139 26.00 -1.57 -17.09
C ARG A 139 26.85 -0.54 -16.37
N GLU A 140 27.44 -0.99 -15.28
CA GLU A 140 28.47 -0.32 -14.54
C GLU A 140 29.38 0.45 -15.50
N ARG A 141 29.54 1.76 -15.28
CA ARG A 141 30.62 2.51 -15.91
C ARG A 141 31.92 1.90 -15.42
N GLY A 142 32.45 0.96 -16.18
CA GLY A 142 33.88 0.68 -16.19
C GLY A 142 34.56 1.93 -16.72
N GLU A 143 35.01 2.80 -15.81
CA GLU A 143 35.93 3.88 -16.15
C GLU A 143 37.28 3.25 -16.52
N ASN A 144 37.46 3.03 -17.82
CA ASN A 144 38.78 2.96 -18.43
C ASN A 144 39.50 4.27 -18.16
N HIS A 145 40.39 4.30 -17.16
CA HIS A 145 41.47 5.29 -17.14
C HIS A 145 42.60 4.76 -18.01
N GLN A 146 42.50 5.13 -19.29
CA GLN A 146 43.60 5.07 -20.24
C GLN A 146 44.73 6.01 -19.77
N GLN A 147 45.95 5.53 -19.92
CA GLN A 147 47.21 6.24 -19.72
C GLN A 147 47.25 7.64 -20.33
N THR A 148 47.80 8.60 -19.58
CA THR A 148 48.56 9.73 -20.15
C THR A 148 49.69 10.11 -19.20
N HIS A 149 50.89 10.18 -19.81
CA HIS A 149 52.22 10.56 -19.31
C HIS A 149 53.04 9.50 -18.57
#